data_AF-A0A402CXS0-F1
#
_entry.id   AF-A0A402CXS0-F1
#
_cell.length_a   1.000
_cell.length_b   1.000
_cell.length_c   1.000
_cell.angle_alpha   90.00
_cell.angle_beta   90.00
_cell.angle_gamma   90.00
#
_symmetry.space_group_name_H-M   'P 1'
#
loop_
_entity.id
_entity.type
_entity.pdbx_description
1 polymer ?
#
loop_
_entity_poly.entity_id
_entity_poly.type
_entity_poly.pdbx_seq_one_letter_code
_entity_poly.pdbx_strand_id
1 'polypeptide(L)'
;MAKALPIYAVNASGALAENAPLIVHTRLEEVYRFARYAHDVERVEELHNMRIAAKRLRYTMEIFAPCFPDAEFTKIYNQVKSVQERIGDIHDSDVRIPLLTAFRDEAAKDRPEYKIGLDNLIAVETAKREANYLDFVRYWEKLQKQGFKRQFLQLLVPTGGNERKEDAEIAN
;
A
#
# COMPACT_ATOMS: atom_id res chain seq x y z
N MET A 1 6.77 -14.20 0.17
CA MET A 1 5.84 -13.22 -0.42
C MET A 1 4.39 -13.58 -0.12
N ALA A 2 3.62 -12.63 0.43
CA ALA A 2 2.22 -12.81 0.78
C ALA A 2 1.32 -13.11 -0.42
N LYS A 3 0.64 -14.26 -0.37
CA LYS A 3 -0.40 -14.65 -1.32
C LYS A 3 -1.61 -13.72 -1.17
N ALA A 4 -2.26 -13.42 -2.30
CA ALA A 4 -3.54 -12.73 -2.28
C ALA A 4 -4.58 -13.62 -1.60
N LEU A 5 -5.45 -13.02 -0.79
CA LEU A 5 -6.64 -13.67 -0.29
C LEU A 5 -7.57 -14.02 -1.47
N PRO A 6 -8.28 -15.14 -1.40
CA PRO A 6 -9.36 -15.42 -2.33
C PRO A 6 -10.46 -14.35 -2.19
N ILE A 7 -11.06 -13.96 -3.31
CA ILE A 7 -12.23 -13.09 -3.32
C ILE A 7 -13.43 -13.99 -3.60
N TYR A 8 -14.32 -14.10 -2.62
CA TYR A 8 -15.56 -14.88 -2.73
C TYR A 8 -16.73 -13.96 -3.11
N ALA A 9 -17.85 -14.54 -3.53
CA ALA A 9 -19.12 -13.84 -3.79
C ALA A 9 -19.09 -12.78 -4.91
N VAL A 10 -18.12 -12.86 -5.82
CA VAL A 10 -18.13 -12.07 -7.07
C VAL A 10 -19.21 -12.62 -7.99
N ASN A 11 -20.10 -11.76 -8.47
CA ASN A 11 -21.10 -12.08 -9.48
C ASN A 11 -20.51 -11.86 -10.88
N ALA A 12 -20.09 -12.93 -11.55
CA ALA A 12 -19.46 -12.86 -12.87
C ALA A 12 -20.37 -12.29 -13.97
N SER A 13 -21.69 -12.34 -13.78
CA SER A 13 -22.69 -11.77 -14.68
C SER A 13 -23.23 -10.42 -14.20
N GLY A 14 -22.78 -9.94 -13.04
CA GLY A 14 -23.20 -8.68 -12.42
C GLY A 14 -22.46 -7.46 -12.97
N ALA A 15 -22.93 -6.28 -12.60
CA ALA A 15 -22.30 -5.03 -13.00
C ALA A 15 -20.92 -4.86 -12.35
N LEU A 16 -20.01 -4.13 -13.00
CA LEU A 16 -18.68 -3.85 -12.44
C LEU A 16 -18.78 -3.17 -11.06
N ALA A 17 -19.69 -2.21 -10.93
CA ALA A 17 -19.92 -1.45 -9.70
C ALA A 17 -20.51 -2.31 -8.56
N GLU A 18 -21.17 -3.43 -8.87
CA GLU A 18 -21.67 -4.38 -7.86
C GLU A 18 -20.52 -5.14 -7.20
N ASN A 19 -19.52 -5.52 -8.00
CA ASN A 19 -18.38 -6.32 -7.54
C ASN A 19 -17.24 -5.46 -6.95
N ALA A 20 -17.11 -4.21 -7.37
CA ALA A 20 -16.00 -3.33 -7.00
C ALA A 20 -15.81 -3.18 -5.47
N PRO A 21 -16.86 -2.88 -4.68
CA PRO A 21 -16.72 -2.75 -3.21
C PRO A 21 -16.14 -4.01 -2.56
N LEU A 22 -16.62 -5.18 -2.96
CA LEU A 22 -16.20 -6.48 -2.40
C LEU A 22 -14.73 -6.78 -2.67
N ILE A 23 -14.30 -6.54 -3.92
CA ILE A 23 -12.93 -6.76 -4.34
C ILE A 23 -11.99 -5.80 -3.62
N VAL A 24 -12.31 -4.50 -3.61
CA VAL A 24 -11.50 -3.47 -2.95
C VAL A 24 -11.44 -3.71 -1.44
N HIS A 25 -12.55 -4.07 -0.79
CA HIS A 25 -12.59 -4.43 0.62
C HIS A 25 -11.64 -5.59 0.94
N THR A 26 -11.65 -6.65 0.13
CA THR A 26 -10.77 -7.80 0.34
C THR A 26 -9.29 -7.40 0.26
N ARG A 27 -8.94 -6.50 -0.65
CA ARG A 27 -7.57 -5.96 -0.75
C ARG A 27 -7.21 -5.05 0.43
N LEU A 28 -8.16 -4.30 0.99
CA LEU A 28 -7.94 -3.50 2.20
C LEU A 28 -7.62 -4.40 3.40
N GLU A 29 -8.36 -5.49 3.58
CA GLU A 29 -8.13 -6.43 4.68
C GLU A 29 -6.76 -7.10 4.60
N GLU A 30 -6.21 -7.33 3.40
CA GLU A 30 -4.83 -7.79 3.24
C GLU A 30 -3.81 -6.79 3.78
N VAL A 31 -4.01 -5.49 3.56
CA VAL A 31 -3.14 -4.45 4.12
C VAL A 31 -3.21 -4.50 5.64
N TYR A 32 -4.42 -4.55 6.20
CA TYR A 32 -4.62 -4.55 7.65
C TYR A 32 -4.12 -5.83 8.33
N ARG A 33 -4.11 -6.97 7.63
CA ARG A 33 -3.50 -8.22 8.11
C ARG A 33 -2.02 -8.04 8.48
N PHE A 34 -1.28 -7.25 7.71
CA PHE A 34 0.13 -6.96 7.96
C PHE A 34 0.35 -5.68 8.76
N ALA A 35 -0.59 -4.72 8.71
CA ALA A 35 -0.49 -3.47 9.45
C ALA A 35 -0.40 -3.63 10.98
N ARG A 36 -0.79 -4.80 11.51
CA ARG A 36 -0.56 -5.14 12.94
C ARG A 36 0.93 -5.16 13.33
N TYR A 37 1.82 -5.33 12.35
CA TYR A 37 3.28 -5.30 12.53
C TYR A 37 3.88 -3.92 12.21
N ALA A 38 3.08 -2.91 11.86
CA ALA A 38 3.57 -1.63 11.38
C ALA A 38 4.46 -0.88 12.39
N HIS A 39 4.35 -1.18 13.68
CA HIS A 39 5.11 -0.56 14.77
C HIS A 39 6.28 -1.43 15.26
N ASP A 40 6.59 -2.54 14.57
CA ASP A 40 7.71 -3.41 14.87
C ASP A 40 8.76 -3.33 13.75
N VAL A 41 9.89 -2.68 14.05
CA VAL A 41 10.95 -2.35 13.10
C VAL A 41 11.68 -3.60 12.58
N GLU A 42 11.65 -4.69 13.36
CA GLU A 42 12.33 -5.96 13.08
C GLU A 42 11.51 -6.85 12.13
N ARG A 43 10.23 -6.51 11.89
CA ARG A 43 9.29 -7.25 11.03
C ARG A 43 9.49 -6.95 9.54
N VAL A 44 10.72 -7.07 9.07
CA VAL A 44 11.13 -6.78 7.69
C VAL A 44 10.25 -7.53 6.68
N GLU A 45 10.02 -8.82 6.90
CA GLU A 45 9.20 -9.63 5.97
C GLU A 45 7.72 -9.18 5.99
N GLU A 46 7.15 -8.91 7.17
CA GLU A 46 5.77 -8.48 7.28
C GLU A 46 5.55 -7.05 6.75
N LEU A 47 6.52 -6.14 6.91
CA LEU A 47 6.51 -4.82 6.26
C LEU A 47 6.59 -4.96 4.73
N HIS A 48 7.46 -5.82 4.21
CA HIS A 48 7.48 -6.14 2.77
C HIS A 48 6.14 -6.72 2.29
N ASN A 49 5.52 -7.61 3.07
CA ASN A 49 4.20 -8.16 2.75
C ASN A 49 3.10 -7.10 2.80
N MET A 50 3.16 -6.15 3.73
CA MET A 50 2.27 -4.98 3.77
C MET A 50 2.43 -4.11 2.52
N ARG A 51 3.66 -3.89 2.05
CA ARG A 51 3.94 -3.18 0.77
C ARG A 51 3.27 -3.87 -0.41
N ILE A 52 3.41 -5.19 -0.51
CA ILE A 52 2.78 -5.99 -1.57
C ILE A 52 1.26 -5.84 -1.52
N ALA A 53 0.66 -5.95 -0.34
CA ALA A 53 -0.78 -5.77 -0.16
C ALA A 53 -1.23 -4.35 -0.54
N ALA A 54 -0.50 -3.31 -0.13
CA ALA A 54 -0.82 -1.92 -0.43
C ALA A 54 -0.71 -1.61 -1.93
N LYS A 55 0.32 -2.15 -2.61
CA LYS A 55 0.45 -2.06 -4.07
C LYS A 55 -0.72 -2.74 -4.79
N ARG A 56 -1.10 -3.93 -4.33
CA ARG A 56 -2.25 -4.67 -4.88
C ARG A 56 -3.55 -3.91 -4.68
N LEU A 57 -3.78 -3.33 -3.49
CA LEU A 57 -4.92 -2.47 -3.21
C LEU A 57 -4.93 -1.26 -4.14
N ARG A 58 -3.81 -0.55 -4.28
CA ARG A 58 -3.69 0.63 -5.14
C ARG A 58 -4.07 0.33 -6.59
N TYR A 59 -3.49 -0.73 -7.17
CA TYR A 59 -3.78 -1.12 -8.56
C TYR A 59 -5.23 -1.59 -8.74
N THR A 60 -5.78 -2.24 -7.72
CA THR A 60 -7.19 -2.64 -7.71
C THR A 60 -8.09 -1.40 -7.70
N MET A 61 -7.77 -0.40 -6.87
CA MET A 61 -8.49 0.87 -6.86
C MET A 61 -8.42 1.57 -8.21
N GLU A 62 -7.26 1.62 -8.87
CA GLU A 62 -7.10 2.23 -10.22
C GLU A 62 -8.07 1.60 -11.24
N ILE A 63 -8.24 0.28 -11.22
CA ILE A 63 -9.16 -0.43 -12.12
C ILE A 63 -10.62 -0.05 -11.86
N PHE A 64 -11.00 0.07 -10.59
CA PHE A 64 -12.39 0.32 -10.18
C PHE A 64 -12.69 1.80 -9.92
N ALA A 65 -11.79 2.72 -10.24
CA ALA A 65 -12.01 4.15 -10.06
C ALA A 65 -13.35 4.65 -10.63
N PRO A 66 -13.81 4.22 -11.83
CA PRO A 66 -15.10 4.64 -12.37
C PRO A 66 -16.33 4.19 -11.57
N CYS A 67 -16.18 3.28 -10.61
CA CYS A 67 -17.27 2.75 -9.80
C CYS A 67 -17.52 3.55 -8.51
N PHE A 68 -16.73 4.58 -8.23
CA PHE A 68 -16.77 5.33 -6.97
C PHE A 68 -16.88 6.84 -7.21
N PRO A 69 -17.42 7.61 -6.24
CA PRO A 69 -17.42 9.07 -6.29
C PRO A 69 -15.99 9.64 -6.36
N ASP A 70 -15.72 10.47 -7.37
CA ASP A 70 -14.36 10.89 -7.75
C ASP A 70 -13.60 11.60 -6.61
N ALA A 71 -14.27 12.50 -5.88
CA ALA A 71 -13.64 13.30 -4.82
C ALA A 71 -13.19 12.44 -3.63
N GLU A 72 -14.09 11.62 -3.08
CA GLU A 72 -13.81 10.71 -1.98
C GLU A 72 -12.81 9.63 -2.40
N PHE A 73 -12.98 9.06 -3.60
CA PHE A 73 -12.07 8.07 -4.14
C PHE A 73 -10.64 8.64 -4.25
N THR A 74 -10.48 9.81 -4.87
CA THR A 74 -9.16 10.44 -5.07
C THR A 74 -8.44 10.71 -3.75
N LYS A 75 -9.18 11.16 -2.72
CA LYS A 75 -8.63 11.37 -1.38
C LYS A 75 -8.10 10.08 -0.78
N ILE A 76 -8.91 9.02 -0.77
CA ILE A 76 -8.55 7.73 -0.18
C ILE A 76 -7.41 7.07 -0.98
N TYR A 77 -7.47 7.14 -2.32
CA TYR A 77 -6.44 6.65 -3.22
C TYR A 77 -5.08 7.27 -2.92
N ASN A 78 -5.01 8.59 -2.76
CA ASN A 78 -3.76 9.28 -2.45
C ASN A 78 -3.18 8.87 -1.08
N GLN A 79 -4.03 8.54 -0.10
CA GLN A 79 -3.58 8.01 1.18
C GLN A 79 -3.00 6.59 1.03
N VAL A 80 -3.65 5.71 0.27
CA VAL A 80 -3.12 4.36 -0.04
C VAL A 80 -1.80 4.44 -0.78
N LYS A 81 -1.71 5.31 -1.79
CA LYS A 81 -0.48 5.56 -2.54
C LYS A 81 0.64 6.00 -1.62
N SER A 82 0.39 6.96 -0.72
CA SER A 82 1.38 7.44 0.25
C SER A 82 1.84 6.32 1.21
N VAL A 83 0.94 5.45 1.67
CA VAL A 83 1.31 4.27 2.47
C VAL A 83 2.23 3.35 1.67
N GLN A 84 1.87 3.03 0.43
CA GLN A 84 2.63 2.15 -0.44
C GLN A 84 4.01 2.70 -0.81
N GLU A 85 4.15 4.02 -1.00
CA GLU A 85 5.42 4.69 -1.28
C GLU A 85 6.35 4.64 -0.06
N ARG A 86 5.87 5.02 1.13
CA ARG A 86 6.69 5.03 2.35
C ARG A 86 7.21 3.65 2.74
N ILE A 87 6.37 2.61 2.64
CA ILE A 87 6.85 1.22 2.88
C ILE A 87 7.79 0.78 1.75
N GLY A 88 7.61 1.31 0.53
CA GLY A 88 8.54 1.14 -0.57
C GLY A 88 9.94 1.63 -0.25
N ASP A 89 10.06 2.82 0.31
CA ASP A 89 11.35 3.40 0.68
C ASP A 89 12.09 2.61 1.78
N ILE A 90 11.35 1.98 2.70
CA ILE A 90 11.93 1.06 3.71
C ILE A 90 12.48 -0.18 3.00
N HIS A 91 11.64 -0.81 2.16
CA HIS A 91 11.99 -2.04 1.46
C HIS A 91 13.19 -1.85 0.52
N ASP A 92 13.30 -0.70 -0.14
CA ASP A 92 14.43 -0.42 -1.03
C ASP A 92 15.77 -0.41 -0.26
N SER A 93 15.77 0.06 0.98
CA SER A 93 16.93 -0.04 1.86
C SER A 93 17.14 -1.46 2.39
N ASP A 94 16.06 -2.18 2.76
CA ASP A 94 16.13 -3.59 3.20
C ASP A 94 16.73 -4.50 2.11
N VAL A 95 16.58 -4.16 0.83
CA VAL A 95 17.24 -4.84 -0.29
C VAL A 95 18.67 -4.34 -0.51
N ARG A 96 18.91 -3.03 -0.41
CA ARG A 96 20.21 -2.43 -0.74
C ARG A 96 21.29 -2.73 0.28
N ILE A 97 20.96 -2.72 1.58
CA ILE A 97 21.94 -2.95 2.66
C ILE A 97 22.63 -4.32 2.52
N PRO A 98 21.90 -5.45 2.34
CA PRO A 98 22.53 -6.75 2.09
C PRO A 98 23.37 -6.79 0.82
N LEU A 99 22.90 -6.16 -0.27
CA LEU A 99 23.65 -6.11 -1.54
C LEU A 99 24.97 -5.34 -1.39
N LEU A 100 24.95 -4.19 -0.72
CA LEU A 100 26.16 -3.41 -0.42
C LEU A 100 27.12 -4.16 0.49
N THR A 101 26.59 -4.87 1.48
CA THR A 101 27.37 -5.69 2.41
C THR A 101 28.10 -6.81 1.67
N ALA A 102 27.37 -7.57 0.83
CA ALA A 102 27.97 -8.62 0.01
C ALA A 102 29.00 -8.06 -0.99
N PHE A 103 28.69 -6.93 -1.62
CA PHE A 103 29.62 -6.27 -2.54
C PHE A 103 30.90 -5.80 -1.84
N ARG A 104 30.79 -5.23 -0.62
CA ARG A 104 31.94 -4.86 0.20
C ARG A 104 32.82 -6.06 0.50
N ASP A 105 32.23 -7.16 0.94
CA ASP A 105 32.97 -8.36 1.35
C ASP A 105 33.70 -9.01 0.15
N GLU A 106 33.13 -8.92 -1.05
CA GLU A 106 33.79 -9.39 -2.27
C GLU A 106 34.89 -8.42 -2.72
N ALA A 107 34.55 -7.13 -2.88
CA ALA A 107 35.47 -6.14 -3.43
C ALA A 107 36.69 -5.89 -2.53
N ALA A 108 36.53 -6.00 -1.20
CA ALA A 108 37.62 -5.80 -0.25
C ALA A 108 38.67 -6.91 -0.27
N LYS A 109 38.41 -8.06 -0.93
CA LYS A 109 39.41 -9.13 -1.13
C LYS A 109 40.55 -8.65 -2.02
N ASP A 110 40.20 -7.98 -3.12
CA ASP A 110 41.15 -7.49 -4.11
C ASP A 110 41.56 -6.03 -3.88
N ARG A 111 40.66 -5.23 -3.29
CA ARG A 111 40.83 -3.79 -3.05
C ARG A 111 40.43 -3.40 -1.63
N PRO A 112 41.28 -3.69 -0.62
CA PRO A 112 40.98 -3.42 0.79
C PRO A 112 40.61 -1.97 1.09
N GLU A 113 41.13 -1.01 0.31
CA GLU A 113 40.85 0.41 0.41
C GLU A 113 39.37 0.77 0.18
N TYR A 114 38.60 -0.10 -0.49
CA TYR A 114 37.16 0.12 -0.71
C TYR A 114 36.32 -0.08 0.55
N LYS A 115 36.84 -0.82 1.54
CA LYS A 115 36.10 -1.20 2.73
C LYS A 115 35.54 0.00 3.48
N ILE A 116 36.38 1.01 3.76
CA ILE A 116 35.98 2.20 4.53
C ILE A 116 34.85 2.96 3.81
N GLY A 117 34.97 3.17 2.49
CA GLY A 117 33.96 3.86 1.70
C GLY A 117 32.62 3.12 1.68
N LEU A 118 32.67 1.80 1.54
CA LEU A 118 31.46 0.95 1.51
C LEU A 118 30.82 0.81 2.90
N ASP A 119 31.60 0.74 3.97
CA ASP A 119 31.08 0.75 5.35
C ASP A 119 30.34 2.06 5.65
N ASN A 120 30.89 3.20 5.22
CA ASN A 120 30.22 4.50 5.35
C ASN A 120 28.91 4.54 4.54
N LEU A 121 28.90 3.99 3.32
CA LEU A 121 27.69 3.93 2.49
C LEU A 121 26.61 3.04 3.12
N ILE A 122 26.99 1.89 3.69
CA ILE A 122 26.09 1.00 4.43
C ILE A 122 25.51 1.73 5.66
N ALA A 123 26.33 2.49 6.39
CA ALA A 123 25.86 3.27 7.54
C ALA A 123 24.85 4.34 7.13
N VAL A 124 25.10 5.06 6.03
CA VAL A 124 24.15 6.05 5.47
C VAL A 124 22.84 5.39 5.06
N GLU A 125 22.90 4.24 4.37
CA GLU A 125 21.69 3.52 3.94
C GLU A 125 20.90 2.98 5.14
N THR A 126 21.59 2.54 6.20
CA THR A 126 20.97 2.08 7.45
C THR A 126 20.23 3.22 8.16
N ALA A 127 20.86 4.39 8.28
CA ALA A 127 20.21 5.57 8.85
C ALA A 127 19.00 6.03 8.01
N LYS A 128 19.10 5.95 6.68
CA LYS A 128 17.98 6.24 5.78
C LYS A 128 16.81 5.28 5.99
N ARG A 129 17.09 3.98 6.13
CA ARG A 129 16.07 2.94 6.41
C ARG A 129 15.31 3.24 7.70
N GLU A 130 16.02 3.63 8.77
CA GLU A 130 15.41 4.02 10.04
C GLU A 130 14.55 5.28 9.91
N ALA A 131 15.05 6.32 9.25
CA ALA A 131 14.29 7.55 9.02
C ALA A 131 12.99 7.29 8.23
N ASN A 132 13.07 6.47 7.18
CA ASN A 132 11.90 6.06 6.37
C ASN A 132 10.90 5.26 7.21
N TYR A 133 11.38 4.37 8.07
CA TYR A 133 10.51 3.60 8.97
C TYR A 133 9.76 4.51 9.95
N LEU A 134 10.46 5.43 10.62
CA LEU A 134 9.84 6.37 11.55
C LEU A 134 8.83 7.28 10.84
N ASP A 135 9.14 7.70 9.62
CA ASP A 135 8.23 8.49 8.80
C ASP A 135 6.96 7.72 8.38
N PHE A 136 7.11 6.47 7.96
CA PHE A 136 6.00 5.55 7.72
C PHE A 136 5.12 5.41 8.97
N VAL A 137 5.71 5.11 10.13
CA VAL A 137 4.97 4.93 11.39
C VAL A 137 4.18 6.19 11.74
N ARG A 138 4.81 7.37 11.71
CA ARG A 138 4.13 8.66 11.96
C ARG A 138 2.95 8.87 11.01
N TYR A 139 3.13 8.58 9.74
CA TYR A 139 2.07 8.73 8.74
C TYR A 139 0.94 7.73 8.95
N TRP A 140 1.27 6.47 9.25
CA TRP A 140 0.30 5.41 9.53
C TRP A 140 -0.55 5.75 10.77
N GLU A 141 0.08 6.20 11.85
CA GLU A 141 -0.63 6.66 13.06
C GLU A 141 -1.55 7.85 12.77
N LYS A 142 -1.09 8.82 11.97
CA LYS A 142 -1.92 9.95 11.54
C LYS A 142 -3.18 9.47 10.81
N LEU A 143 -3.05 8.50 9.90
CA LEU A 143 -4.19 7.90 9.21
C LEU A 143 -5.15 7.19 10.17
N GLN A 144 -4.62 6.42 11.13
CA GLN A 144 -5.46 5.75 12.13
C GLN A 144 -6.24 6.78 12.97
N LYS A 145 -5.58 7.84 13.46
CA LYS A 145 -6.21 8.93 14.23
C LYS A 145 -7.30 9.66 13.43
N GLN A 146 -7.13 9.77 12.12
CA GLN A 146 -8.12 10.37 11.21
C GLN A 146 -9.28 9.43 10.84
N GLY A 147 -9.28 8.19 11.35
CA GLY A 147 -10.32 7.21 11.06
C GLY A 147 -10.25 6.69 9.63
N PHE A 148 -9.04 6.54 9.06
CA PHE A 148 -8.82 6.11 7.68
C PHE A 148 -9.62 4.85 7.31
N LYS A 149 -9.57 3.78 8.12
CA LYS A 149 -10.34 2.55 7.84
C LYS A 149 -11.83 2.83 7.69
N ARG A 150 -12.40 3.64 8.59
CA ARG A 150 -13.82 4.00 8.57
C ARG A 150 -14.17 4.79 7.32
N GLN A 151 -13.38 5.80 6.97
CA GLN A 151 -13.60 6.60 5.75
C GLN A 151 -13.47 5.74 4.48
N PHE A 152 -12.49 4.83 4.47
CA PHE A 152 -12.34 3.87 3.38
C PHE A 152 -13.59 2.99 3.25
N LEU A 153 -14.07 2.41 4.36
CA LEU A 153 -15.26 1.56 4.32
C LEU A 153 -16.52 2.33 3.89
N GLN A 154 -16.63 3.62 4.24
CA GLN A 154 -17.72 4.49 3.78
C GLN A 154 -17.71 4.70 2.26
N LEU A 155 -16.53 4.80 1.64
CA LEU A 155 -16.38 4.85 0.17
C LEU A 155 -16.94 3.60 -0.52
N LEU A 156 -16.91 2.45 0.16
CA LEU A 156 -17.36 1.17 -0.37
C LEU A 156 -18.86 0.93 -0.20
N VAL A 157 -19.55 1.73 0.62
CA VAL A 157 -21.00 1.63 0.75
C VAL A 157 -21.63 2.23 -0.51
N PRO A 158 -22.48 1.48 -1.25
CA PRO A 158 -23.18 2.03 -2.40
C PRO A 158 -23.99 3.25 -1.94
N THR A 159 -23.67 4.43 -2.47
CA THR A 159 -24.60 5.56 -2.41
C THR A 159 -25.79 5.16 -3.26
N GLY A 160 -26.92 4.85 -2.62
CA GLY A 160 -28.13 4.41 -3.31
C GLY A 160 -28.42 5.27 -4.53
N GLY A 161 -28.66 4.62 -5.67
CA GLY A 161 -28.78 5.25 -6.98
C GLY A 161 -29.73 6.45 -6.98
N ASN A 162 -29.16 7.61 -7.28
CA ASN A 162 -29.85 8.75 -7.86
C ASN A 162 -29.19 8.88 -9.24
N GLU A 163 -29.65 8.12 -10.25
CA GLU A 163 -30.40 8.69 -11.37
C GLU A 163 -31.19 7.59 -12.09
N ARG A 164 -32.48 7.47 -11.76
CA ARG A 164 -33.54 7.04 -12.67
C ARG A 164 -34.63 8.11 -12.63
N LYS A 165 -34.28 9.34 -13.03
CA LYS A 165 -35.21 10.47 -13.09
C LYS A 165 -35.21 11.26 -14.40
N GLU A 166 -34.44 10.90 -15.41
CA GLU A 166 -34.46 11.63 -16.69
C GLU A 166 -35.24 10.97 -17.84
N ASP A 167 -35.66 9.70 -17.72
CA ASP A 167 -36.40 9.03 -18.82
C ASP A 167 -37.94 9.14 -18.72
N ALA A 168 -38.49 9.91 -17.77
CA ALA A 168 -39.93 10.01 -17.54
C ALA A 168 -40.58 11.34 -18.00
N GLU A 169 -39.82 12.30 -18.54
CA GLU A 169 -40.33 13.64 -18.90
C GLU A 169 -40.39 13.95 -20.41
N ILE A 170 -40.19 12.97 -21.31
CA ILE A 170 -40.36 13.17 -22.77
C ILE A 170 -41.60 12.42 -23.32
N ALA A 171 -42.65 12.24 -22.51
CA ALA A 171 -43.89 11.61 -22.97
C ALA A 171 -45.16 12.20 -22.33
N ASN A 172 -45.27 13.53 -22.29
CA ASN A 172 -46.55 14.22 -22.07
C ASN A 172 -46.68 15.45 -22.96
#